data_AF-A0A818YCN9-F1
#
_entry.id   AF-A0A818YCN9-F1
#
_cell.length_a   1.000
_cell.length_b   1.000
_cell.length_c   1.000
_cell.angle_alpha   90.00
_cell.angle_beta   90.00
_cell.angle_gamma   90.00
#
_symmetry.space_group_name_H-M   'P 1'
#
loop_
_entity.id
_entity.type
_entity.pdbx_description
1 polymer ?
#
loop_
_entity_poly.entity_id
_entity_poly.type
_entity_poly.pdbx_seq_one_letter_code
_entity_poly.pdbx_strand_id
1 'polypeptide(L)'
;MNTVRIPVGYWITGFDNSGGGDPNGWQVFAPNAVGYLDKAIREWAPKNNLVVLISFHAAKGSQNGMDHSSPSDPGKSHWGSYPENVRNTLDAVEWLARRYNNDAAFLGISLLNEPSGTFFSF
;
A
#
# COMPACT_ATOMS: atom_id res chain seq x y z
N MET A 1 -0.82 -18.02 -17.07
CA MET A 1 -1.04 -16.84 -16.21
C MET A 1 -0.32 -15.66 -16.84
N ASN A 2 -0.95 -14.49 -16.95
CA ASN A 2 -0.41 -13.30 -17.65
C ASN A 2 -0.28 -12.07 -16.73
N THR A 3 -0.72 -12.18 -15.47
CA THR A 3 -0.78 -11.08 -14.51
C THR A 3 -0.26 -11.56 -13.15
N VAL A 4 0.43 -10.69 -12.43
CA VAL A 4 0.88 -10.91 -11.04
C VAL A 4 0.30 -9.80 -10.16
N ARG A 5 -0.27 -10.19 -9.01
CA ARG A 5 -0.72 -9.25 -7.97
C ARG A 5 0.33 -9.15 -6.88
N ILE A 6 0.86 -7.95 -6.64
CA ILE A 6 1.91 -7.71 -5.64
C ILE A 6 1.34 -6.88 -4.47
N PRO A 7 1.19 -7.46 -3.26
CA PRO A 7 0.76 -6.71 -2.09
C PRO A 7 1.88 -5.80 -1.57
N VAL A 8 1.53 -4.55 -1.25
CA VAL A 8 2.43 -3.55 -0.66
C VAL A 8 1.75 -2.89 0.54
N GLY A 9 2.53 -2.46 1.53
CA GLY A 9 2.05 -1.68 2.67
C GLY A 9 2.43 -0.21 2.59
N TYR A 10 1.86 0.61 3.46
CA TYR A 10 2.08 2.06 3.48
C TYR A 10 3.56 2.47 3.63
N TRP A 11 4.37 1.63 4.29
CA TRP A 11 5.81 1.84 4.46
C TRP A 11 6.60 1.82 3.14
N ILE A 12 5.99 1.42 2.01
CA ILE A 12 6.64 1.35 0.69
C ILE A 12 7.22 2.69 0.22
N THR A 13 6.66 3.81 0.68
CA THR A 13 7.12 5.16 0.37
C THR A 13 8.42 5.51 1.10
N GLY A 14 8.70 4.89 2.24
CA GLY A 14 9.84 5.24 3.10
C GLY A 14 9.73 6.61 3.77
N PHE A 15 8.52 7.19 3.82
CA PHE A 15 8.23 8.45 4.50
C PHE A 15 6.75 8.49 4.90
N ASP A 16 6.42 9.33 5.87
CA ASP A 16 5.04 9.64 6.25
C ASP A 16 4.86 11.14 6.49
N ASN A 17 4.18 11.80 5.55
CA ASN A 17 3.93 13.24 5.60
C ASN A 17 2.47 13.57 5.97
N SER A 18 1.66 12.57 6.34
CA SER A 18 0.22 12.79 6.57
C SER A 18 -0.10 13.49 7.90
N GLY A 19 0.89 13.57 8.81
CA GLY A 19 0.67 13.93 10.21
C GLY A 19 0.00 12.80 11.00
N GLY A 20 -0.12 13.00 12.32
CA GLY A 20 -0.77 12.07 13.26
C GLY A 20 -0.03 10.74 13.49
N GLY A 21 -0.16 10.17 14.69
CA GLY A 21 0.58 8.96 15.08
C GLY A 21 2.10 9.13 15.10
N ASP A 22 2.84 8.02 15.04
CA ASP A 22 4.31 8.02 14.96
C ASP A 22 4.79 8.25 13.50
N PRO A 23 5.47 9.37 13.20
CA PRO A 23 5.96 9.66 11.85
C PRO A 23 7.08 8.70 11.39
N ASN A 24 7.69 7.95 12.30
CA ASN A 24 8.71 6.95 12.02
C ASN A 24 8.18 5.52 12.11
N GLY A 25 6.87 5.31 12.27
CA GLY A 25 6.28 3.98 12.40
C GLY A 25 6.52 3.06 11.20
N TRP A 26 6.89 3.60 10.04
CA TRP A 26 7.30 2.82 8.87
C TRP A 26 8.71 2.20 8.98
N GLN A 27 9.56 2.69 9.88
CA GLN A 27 10.96 2.25 10.00
C GLN A 27 11.12 0.84 10.58
N VAL A 28 10.08 0.31 11.24
CA VAL A 28 10.08 -1.07 11.76
C VAL A 28 9.96 -2.12 10.66
N PHE A 29 9.56 -1.72 9.45
CA PHE A 29 9.42 -2.59 8.30
C PHE A 29 10.71 -2.70 7.51
N ALA A 30 10.85 -3.80 6.76
CA ALA A 30 12.04 -4.03 5.96
C ALA A 30 12.24 -2.89 4.92
N PRO A 31 13.45 -2.29 4.86
CA PRO A 31 13.73 -1.22 3.92
C PRO A 31 13.84 -1.75 2.48
N ASN A 32 13.91 -0.84 1.51
CA ASN A 32 14.18 -1.12 0.10
C ASN A 32 13.12 -1.94 -0.67
N ALA A 33 11.92 -2.13 -0.11
CA ALA A 33 10.82 -2.82 -0.79
C ALA A 33 10.50 -2.21 -2.18
N VAL A 34 10.59 -0.87 -2.33
CA VAL A 34 10.39 -0.20 -3.64
C VAL A 34 11.41 -0.67 -4.69
N GLY A 35 12.66 -0.92 -4.31
CA GLY A 35 13.68 -1.37 -5.25
C GLY A 35 13.38 -2.76 -5.83
N TYR A 36 12.74 -3.63 -5.06
CA TYR A 36 12.25 -4.92 -5.56
C TYR A 36 11.01 -4.75 -6.43
N LEU A 37 10.12 -3.83 -6.07
CA LEU A 37 8.94 -3.50 -6.89
C LEU A 37 9.35 -2.91 -8.26
N ASP A 38 10.40 -2.09 -8.28
CA ASP A 38 10.99 -1.56 -9.53
C ASP A 38 11.49 -2.69 -10.42
N LYS A 39 12.26 -3.64 -9.86
CA LYS A 39 12.74 -4.81 -10.61
C LYS A 39 11.58 -5.65 -11.12
N ALA A 40 10.54 -5.84 -10.31
CA ALA A 40 9.36 -6.59 -10.70
C ALA A 40 8.65 -5.95 -11.91
N ILE A 41 8.40 -4.64 -11.87
CA ILE A 41 7.66 -3.92 -12.91
C ILE A 41 8.51 -3.67 -14.15
N ARG A 42 9.78 -3.30 -13.99
CA ARG A 42 10.62 -2.80 -15.11
C ARG A 42 11.49 -3.87 -15.74
N GLU A 43 11.78 -4.95 -15.03
CA GLU A 43 12.68 -5.99 -15.53
C GLU A 43 12.00 -7.36 -15.62
N TRP A 44 11.45 -7.88 -14.53
CA TRP A 44 10.97 -9.25 -14.48
C TRP A 44 9.67 -9.44 -15.23
N ALA A 45 8.69 -8.55 -15.05
CA ALA A 45 7.41 -8.65 -15.72
C ALA A 45 7.53 -8.51 -17.26
N PRO A 46 8.25 -7.52 -17.81
CA PRO A 46 8.47 -7.41 -19.24
C PRO A 46 9.19 -8.63 -19.83
N LYS A 47 10.24 -9.14 -19.16
CA LYS A 47 11.00 -10.34 -19.61
C LYS A 47 10.13 -11.59 -19.71
N ASN A 48 9.06 -11.68 -18.92
CA ASN A 48 8.18 -12.84 -18.85
C ASN A 48 6.82 -12.60 -19.51
N ASN A 49 6.64 -11.47 -20.22
CA ASN A 49 5.36 -11.07 -20.81
C ASN A 49 4.21 -11.08 -19.78
N LEU A 50 4.50 -10.57 -18.58
CA LEU A 50 3.55 -10.41 -17.48
C LEU A 50 3.23 -8.93 -17.27
N VAL A 51 2.06 -8.67 -16.69
CA VAL A 51 1.70 -7.36 -16.15
C VAL A 51 1.50 -7.44 -14.63
N VAL A 52 1.69 -6.32 -13.95
CA VAL A 52 1.70 -6.20 -12.49
C VAL A 52 0.53 -5.35 -12.02
N LEU A 53 -0.31 -5.91 -11.15
CA LEU A 53 -1.30 -5.19 -10.36
C LEU A 53 -0.75 -4.97 -8.95
N ILE A 54 -0.51 -3.72 -8.57
CA ILE A 54 -0.11 -3.39 -7.21
C ILE A 54 -1.35 -3.45 -6.31
N SER A 55 -1.26 -4.10 -5.16
CA SER A 55 -2.34 -4.15 -4.18
C SER A 55 -1.92 -3.44 -2.91
N PHE A 56 -2.57 -2.31 -2.59
CA PHE A 56 -2.35 -1.64 -1.31
C PHE A 56 -3.01 -2.45 -0.19
N HIS A 57 -2.20 -3.23 0.52
CA HIS A 57 -2.63 -4.35 1.35
C HIS A 57 -2.61 -4.04 2.85
N ALA A 58 -1.80 -3.08 3.27
CA ALA A 58 -1.69 -2.64 4.66
C ALA A 58 -1.65 -1.12 4.72
N ALA A 59 -2.78 -0.50 5.07
CA ALA A 59 -2.85 0.94 5.27
C ALA A 59 -2.44 1.32 6.69
N LYS A 60 -1.96 2.55 6.88
CA LYS A 60 -1.64 3.08 8.21
C LYS A 60 -2.88 2.97 9.12
N GLY A 61 -2.68 2.50 10.35
CA GLY A 61 -3.75 2.25 11.30
C GLY A 61 -4.57 0.98 11.02
N SER A 62 -4.23 0.20 10.00
CA SER A 62 -4.96 -0.98 9.51
C SER A 62 -6.40 -0.70 9.10
N GLN A 63 -6.77 -1.20 7.92
CA GLN A 63 -8.11 -1.07 7.37
C GLN A 63 -9.11 -2.11 7.87
N ASN A 64 -8.66 -3.17 8.55
CA ASN A 64 -9.53 -4.27 8.97
C ASN A 64 -9.14 -4.97 10.27
N GLY A 65 -8.07 -4.55 10.94
CA GLY A 65 -7.59 -5.14 12.20
C GLY A 65 -6.98 -6.54 12.09
N MET A 66 -6.88 -7.11 10.89
CA MET A 66 -6.36 -8.45 10.67
C MET A 66 -4.83 -8.42 10.49
N ASP A 67 -4.11 -9.45 10.91
CA ASP A 67 -2.64 -9.51 10.88
C ASP A 67 -2.01 -9.08 9.55
N HIS A 68 -2.63 -9.46 8.42
CA HIS A 68 -2.12 -9.15 7.08
C HIS A 68 -2.20 -7.66 6.68
N SER A 69 -2.96 -6.85 7.44
CA SER A 69 -3.04 -5.41 7.29
C SER A 69 -2.07 -4.64 8.21
N SER A 70 -1.28 -5.37 9.02
CA SER A 70 -0.32 -4.83 9.98
C SER A 70 -0.93 -3.82 10.98
N PRO A 71 -1.91 -4.24 11.81
CA PRO A 71 -2.53 -3.38 12.79
C PRO A 71 -1.56 -3.04 13.93
N SER A 72 -1.55 -1.77 14.34
CA SER A 72 -0.87 -1.33 15.57
C SER A 72 -1.63 -1.75 16.85
N ASP A 73 -2.94 -2.00 16.73
CA ASP A 73 -3.82 -2.51 17.79
C ASP A 73 -4.57 -3.74 17.20
N PRO A 74 -4.07 -4.97 17.44
CA PRO A 74 -4.61 -6.18 16.82
C PRO A 74 -6.12 -6.35 17.01
N GLY A 75 -6.83 -6.67 15.93
CA GLY A 75 -8.30 -6.79 15.92
C GLY A 75 -9.05 -5.47 15.76
N LYS A 76 -8.38 -4.31 15.68
CA LYS A 76 -9.03 -3.01 15.48
C LYS A 76 -8.63 -2.34 14.17
N SER A 77 -9.60 -1.68 13.57
CA SER A 77 -9.42 -0.85 12.36
C SER A 77 -9.39 0.62 12.76
N HIS A 78 -8.27 1.29 12.51
CA HIS A 78 -8.10 2.72 12.75
C HIS A 78 -7.92 3.52 11.46
N TRP A 79 -7.81 2.87 10.30
CA TRP A 79 -7.62 3.55 9.02
C TRP A 79 -8.70 4.60 8.74
N GLY A 80 -9.98 4.23 8.85
CA GLY A 80 -11.10 5.13 8.57
C GLY A 80 -11.43 6.10 9.72
N SER A 81 -10.89 5.85 10.91
CA SER A 81 -11.18 6.62 12.13
C SER A 81 -10.37 7.91 12.22
N TYR A 82 -9.30 8.03 11.44
CA TYR A 82 -8.34 9.12 11.50
C TYR A 82 -8.05 9.64 10.08
N PRO A 83 -8.42 10.90 9.73
CA PRO A 83 -8.23 11.46 8.39
C PRO A 83 -6.79 11.38 7.88
N GLU A 84 -5.80 11.46 8.76
CA GLU A 84 -4.39 11.31 8.45
C GLU A 84 -4.03 9.92 7.88
N ASN A 85 -4.67 8.85 8.34
CA ASN A 85 -4.42 7.49 7.84
C ASN A 85 -4.95 7.33 6.41
N VAL A 86 -6.10 7.94 6.14
CA VAL A 86 -6.67 8.04 4.78
C VAL A 86 -5.74 8.88 3.90
N ARG A 87 -5.25 10.02 4.40
CA ARG A 87 -4.32 10.89 3.66
C ARG A 87 -3.02 10.17 3.32
N ASN A 88 -2.43 9.44 4.27
CA ASN A 88 -1.23 8.63 4.05
C ASN A 88 -1.44 7.61 2.91
N THR A 89 -2.60 6.95 2.89
CA THR A 89 -2.96 6.00 1.82
C THR A 89 -3.03 6.69 0.45
N LEU A 90 -3.67 7.85 0.38
CA LEU A 90 -3.77 8.63 -0.86
C LEU A 90 -2.39 9.09 -1.34
N ASP A 91 -1.55 9.61 -0.45
CA ASP A 91 -0.20 10.07 -0.79
C ASP A 91 0.67 8.91 -1.30
N ALA A 92 0.57 7.73 -0.69
CA ALA A 92 1.29 6.53 -1.13
C ALA A 92 0.81 6.00 -2.49
N VAL A 93 -0.50 5.96 -2.72
CA VAL A 93 -1.08 5.56 -4.01
C VAL A 93 -0.70 6.55 -5.12
N GLU A 94 -0.80 7.86 -4.86
CA GLU A 94 -0.42 8.90 -5.82
C GLU A 94 1.07 8.79 -6.18
N TRP A 95 1.92 8.53 -5.19
CA TRP A 95 3.35 8.33 -5.42
C TRP A 95 3.65 7.09 -6.27
N LEU A 96 2.99 5.95 -6.00
CA LEU A 96 3.13 4.73 -6.81
C LEU A 96 2.62 4.94 -8.24
N ALA A 97 1.46 5.60 -8.40
CA ALA A 97 0.89 5.89 -9.71
C ALA A 97 1.84 6.78 -10.53
N ARG A 98 2.37 7.86 -9.93
CA ARG A 98 3.36 8.73 -10.60
C ARG A 98 4.64 7.99 -10.96
N ARG A 99 5.07 7.03 -10.14
CA ARG A 99 6.30 6.27 -10.36
C ARG A 99 6.22 5.30 -11.54
N TYR A 100 5.06 4.67 -11.76
CA TYR A 100 4.90 3.56 -12.70
C TYR A 100 3.95 3.83 -13.87
N ASN A 101 3.30 5.00 -13.95
CA ASN A 101 2.31 5.31 -15.00
C ASN A 101 2.80 5.13 -16.45
N ASN A 102 4.10 5.22 -16.69
CA ASN A 102 4.71 5.08 -18.02
C ASN A 102 5.38 3.71 -18.24
N ASP A 103 5.34 2.82 -17.25
CA ASP A 103 5.94 1.49 -17.34
C ASP A 103 4.96 0.50 -17.99
N ALA A 104 5.35 -0.13 -19.10
CA ALA A 104 4.44 -0.97 -19.91
C ALA A 104 3.84 -2.17 -19.17
N ALA A 105 4.53 -2.71 -18.16
CA ALA A 105 4.04 -3.82 -17.36
C ALA A 105 3.19 -3.38 -16.15
N PHE A 106 2.97 -2.07 -15.94
CA PHE A 106 2.12 -1.58 -14.88
C PHE A 106 0.64 -1.62 -15.31
N LEU A 107 -0.15 -2.48 -14.65
CA LEU A 107 -1.58 -2.62 -14.94
C LEU A 107 -2.44 -1.62 -14.16
N GLY A 108 -2.03 -1.26 -12.94
CA GLY A 108 -2.77 -0.36 -12.07
C GLY A 108 -2.56 -0.66 -10.58
N ILE A 109 -3.41 -0.05 -9.75
CA ILE A 109 -3.37 -0.14 -8.29
C ILE A 109 -4.75 -0.51 -7.75
N SER A 110 -4.82 -1.55 -6.94
CA SER A 110 -5.97 -1.85 -6.08
C SER A 110 -5.84 -1.02 -4.79
N LEU A 111 -6.70 -0.01 -4.66
CA LEU A 111 -6.57 1.10 -3.70
C LEU A 111 -6.56 0.69 -2.23
N LEU A 112 -7.31 -0.35 -1.87
CA LEU A 112 -7.32 -0.86 -0.50
C LEU A 112 -7.82 -2.31 -0.49
N ASN A 113 -7.05 -3.20 0.13
CA ASN A 113 -7.45 -4.61 0.27
C ASN A 113 -8.39 -4.80 1.47
N GLU A 114 -9.58 -5.36 1.23
CA GLU A 114 -10.50 -5.87 2.26
C GLU A 114 -10.77 -4.90 3.44
N PRO A 115 -11.16 -3.64 3.19
CA PRO A 115 -11.55 -2.74 4.28
C PRO A 115 -12.74 -3.31 5.06
N SER A 116 -12.66 -3.29 6.39
CA SER A 116 -13.81 -3.63 7.24
C SER A 116 -14.79 -2.46 7.24
N GLY A 117 -16.00 -2.68 6.74
CA GLY A 117 -17.07 -1.68 6.76
C GLY A 117 -17.74 -1.60 8.12
N THR A 118 -17.14 -0.91 9.09
CA THR A 118 -17.89 -0.48 10.28
C THR A 118 -18.49 0.89 9.99
N PHE A 119 -19.73 0.90 9.51
CA PHE A 119 -20.51 2.11 9.33
C PHE A 119 -20.88 2.71 10.69
N PHE A 120 -20.40 3.90 11.01
CA PHE A 120 -21.05 4.72 12.03
C PHE A 120 -22.17 5.49 11.33
N SER A 121 -23.42 5.19 11.70
CA SER A 121 -24.57 6.05 11.39
C SER A 121 -24.34 7.40 12.06
N PHE A 122 -24.52 8.48 11.28
CA PHE A 122 -24.76 9.81 11.83
C PHE A 122 -26.07 9.84 12.63
#